data_AF-A0AAD4PSD5-F1
#
_entry.id   AF-A0AAD4PSD5-F1
#
_cell.length_a   1.000
_cell.length_b   1.000
_cell.length_c   1.000
_cell.angle_alpha   90.00
_cell.angle_beta   90.00
_cell.angle_gamma   90.00
#
_symmetry.space_group_name_H-M   'P 1'
#
loop_
_entity.id
_entity.type
_entity.pdbx_description
1 polymer ?
#
loop_
_entity_poly.entity_id
_entity_poly.type
_entity_poly.pdbx_seq_one_letter_code
_entity_poly.pdbx_strand_id
1 'polypeptide(L)'
;TAGATAMLRLGCLIWLLAIDASALGATRTQPQPLPLALQVRIRQCRQRCYQQTLAQNTSPALCRSRPDCYMCHDYCRVLVIAEWSLAAAMCADRNFCSRGCRTACQFHR
;
A
#
# COMPACT_ATOMS: atom_id res chain seq x y z
N THR A 1 -33.97 -54.83 -7.22
CA THR A 1 -34.14 -53.38 -7.50
C THR A 1 -33.13 -52.60 -6.65
N ALA A 2 -31.81 -52.69 -6.89
CA ALA A 2 -31.07 -52.06 -8.00
C ALA A 2 -31.50 -50.60 -8.23
N GLY A 3 -30.96 -49.65 -7.46
CA GLY A 3 -31.33 -48.23 -7.65
C GLY A 3 -30.79 -47.19 -6.66
N ALA A 4 -29.82 -47.49 -5.79
CA ALA A 4 -29.31 -46.50 -4.81
C ALA A 4 -27.79 -46.35 -4.76
N THR A 5 -27.02 -47.13 -5.52
CA THR A 5 -25.54 -47.09 -5.47
C THR A 5 -24.89 -46.35 -6.63
N ALA A 6 -25.66 -45.89 -7.62
CA ALA A 6 -25.12 -45.22 -8.81
C ALA A 6 -24.85 -43.71 -8.62
N MET A 7 -25.54 -43.02 -7.70
CA MET A 7 -25.34 -41.58 -7.51
C MET A 7 -24.13 -41.21 -6.63
N LEU A 8 -23.64 -42.12 -5.78
CA LEU A 8 -22.51 -41.83 -4.90
C LEU A 8 -21.13 -42.01 -5.56
N ARG A 9 -21.08 -42.67 -6.72
CA ARG A 9 -19.83 -42.84 -7.49
C ARG A 9 -19.55 -41.69 -8.46
N LEU A 10 -20.59 -41.00 -8.95
CA LEU A 10 -20.39 -39.81 -9.79
C LEU A 10 -19.82 -38.63 -9.01
N GLY A 11 -20.23 -38.43 -7.75
CA GLY A 11 -19.71 -37.33 -6.93
C GLY A 11 -18.22 -37.41 -6.64
N CYS A 12 -17.66 -38.63 -6.51
CA CYS A 12 -16.25 -38.84 -6.22
C CYS A 12 -15.35 -38.65 -7.45
N LEU A 13 -15.84 -39.01 -8.64
CA LEU A 13 -15.12 -38.81 -9.91
C LEU A 13 -15.02 -37.33 -10.30
N ILE A 14 -15.97 -36.49 -9.87
CA ILE A 14 -15.95 -35.04 -10.15
C ILE A 14 -14.89 -34.32 -9.29
N TRP A 15 -14.57 -34.82 -8.09
CA TRP A 15 -13.51 -34.27 -7.25
C TRP A 15 -12.09 -34.61 -7.73
N LEU A 16 -11.93 -35.65 -8.55
CA LEU A 16 -10.63 -36.08 -9.06
C LEU A 16 -10.21 -35.38 -10.37
N LEU A 17 -11.11 -34.61 -11.01
CA LEU A 17 -10.83 -33.91 -12.26
C LEU A 17 -10.57 -32.40 -12.09
N ALA A 18 -10.47 -31.90 -10.86
CA ALA A 18 -10.21 -30.49 -10.57
C ALA A 18 -8.72 -30.18 -10.25
N ILE A 19 -7.79 -31.04 -10.65
CA ILE A 19 -6.36 -30.82 -10.48
C ILE A 19 -5.69 -30.91 -11.85
N ASP A 20 -5.81 -29.86 -12.68
CA ASP A 20 -4.74 -29.41 -13.58
C ASP A 20 -5.17 -28.15 -14.36
N ALA A 21 -4.89 -26.99 -13.77
CA ALA A 21 -4.71 -25.73 -14.52
C ALA A 21 -4.02 -24.67 -13.64
N SER A 22 -2.87 -25.00 -13.04
CA SER A 22 -1.97 -24.00 -12.45
C SER A 22 -0.68 -23.89 -13.27
N ALA A 23 -0.82 -23.88 -14.60
CA ALA A 23 0.24 -23.51 -15.53
C ALA A 23 0.09 -22.03 -15.94
N LEU A 24 -0.02 -21.13 -14.97
CA LEU A 24 0.41 -19.75 -15.13
C LEU A 24 1.15 -19.42 -13.83
N GLY A 25 2.46 -19.58 -13.85
CA GLY A 25 3.37 -19.11 -12.81
C GLY A 25 3.35 -17.59 -12.75
N ALA A 26 2.26 -17.01 -12.24
CA ALA A 26 2.29 -15.68 -11.67
C ALA A 26 3.00 -15.83 -10.32
N THR A 27 4.34 -15.80 -10.36
CA THR A 27 5.16 -15.61 -9.18
C THR A 27 4.62 -14.38 -8.49
N ARG A 28 3.81 -14.57 -7.44
CA ARG A 28 3.34 -13.49 -6.60
C ARG A 28 4.59 -13.00 -5.89
N THR A 29 5.30 -12.05 -6.50
CA THR A 29 6.40 -11.34 -5.85
C THR A 29 5.77 -10.62 -4.67
N GLN A 30 5.73 -11.30 -3.53
CA GLN A 30 5.24 -10.75 -2.30
C GLN A 30 6.20 -9.61 -2.00
N PRO A 31 5.73 -8.34 -1.98
CA PRO A 31 6.62 -7.22 -1.71
C PRO A 31 7.31 -7.50 -0.38
N GLN A 32 8.63 -7.61 -0.37
CA GLN A 32 9.36 -7.76 0.88
C GLN A 32 8.95 -6.60 1.78
N PRO A 33 8.48 -6.89 3.01
CA PRO A 33 8.09 -5.84 3.93
C PRO A 33 9.29 -4.95 4.21
N LEU A 34 9.08 -3.63 4.17
CA LEU A 34 10.15 -2.67 4.47
C LEU A 34 10.74 -2.96 5.86
N PRO A 35 12.05 -2.73 6.08
CA PRO A 35 12.66 -2.79 7.41
C PRO A 35 11.83 -2.02 8.44
N LEU A 36 11.70 -2.56 9.65
CA LEU A 36 10.87 -1.98 10.71
C LEU A 36 11.21 -0.51 11.00
N ALA A 37 12.51 -0.17 11.01
CA ALA A 37 12.98 1.20 11.19
C ALA A 37 12.41 2.16 10.14
N LEU A 38 12.35 1.73 8.87
CA LEU A 38 11.75 2.52 7.79
C LEU A 38 10.24 2.65 7.98
N GLN A 39 9.55 1.59 8.38
CA GLN A 39 8.11 1.66 8.68
C GLN A 39 7.79 2.63 9.81
N VAL A 40 8.58 2.63 10.89
CA VAL A 40 8.45 3.58 12.00
C VAL A 40 8.66 5.00 11.51
N ARG A 41 9.71 5.24 10.70
CA ARG A 41 9.99 6.55 10.12
C ARG A 41 8.84 7.06 9.25
N ILE A 42 8.25 6.20 8.42
CA ILE A 42 7.05 6.54 7.61
C ILE A 42 5.87 6.90 8.52
N ARG A 43 5.61 6.14 9.59
CA ARG A 43 4.51 6.42 10.52
C ARG A 43 4.69 7.77 11.23
N GLN A 44 5.90 8.08 11.68
CA GLN A 44 6.22 9.36 12.32
C GLN A 44 6.01 10.54 11.35
N CYS A 45 6.46 10.40 10.10
CA CYS A 45 6.20 11.38 9.06
C CYS A 45 4.69 11.62 8.88
N ARG A 46 3.89 10.55 8.79
CA ARG A 46 2.43 10.65 8.63
C ARG A 46 1.74 11.33 9.81
N GLN A 47 2.17 11.05 11.05
CA GLN A 47 1.64 11.73 12.23
C GLN A 47 1.90 13.24 12.15
N ARG A 48 3.11 13.65 11.73
CA ARG A 48 3.43 15.07 11.50
C ARG A 48 2.56 15.68 10.39
N CYS A 49 2.31 14.95 9.30
CA CYS A 49 1.40 15.40 8.25
C CYS A 49 0.01 15.71 8.81
N TYR A 50 -0.56 14.79 9.60
CA TYR A 50 -1.89 14.97 10.18
C TYR A 50 -1.95 16.22 11.08
N GLN A 51 -0.93 16.41 11.93
CA GLN A 51 -0.85 17.57 12.81
C GLN A 51 -0.73 18.91 12.06
N GLN A 52 -0.06 18.93 10.91
CA GLN A 52 0.18 20.18 10.16
C GLN A 52 -0.89 20.53 9.14
N THR A 53 -1.62 19.53 8.62
CA THR A 53 -2.51 19.71 7.46
C THR A 53 -3.98 19.51 7.79
N LEU A 54 -4.31 18.90 8.92
CA LEU A 54 -5.68 18.75 9.41
C LEU A 54 -5.96 19.75 10.54
N ALA A 55 -7.21 20.15 10.68
CA ALA A 55 -7.63 20.91 11.85
C ALA A 55 -7.55 20.04 13.11
N GLN A 56 -7.39 20.66 14.27
CA GLN A 56 -7.39 19.97 15.55
C GLN A 56 -8.67 19.13 15.70
N ASN A 57 -8.54 17.93 16.28
CA ASN A 57 -9.63 16.94 16.45
C ASN A 57 -10.24 16.37 15.15
N THR A 58 -9.63 16.63 13.98
CA THR A 58 -10.05 16.00 12.72
C THR A 58 -9.50 14.57 12.65
N SER A 59 -10.35 13.61 12.31
CA SER A 59 -9.92 12.22 12.11
C SER A 59 -8.90 12.09 10.95
N PRO A 60 -7.80 11.34 11.13
CA PRO A 60 -6.86 11.02 10.04
C PRO A 60 -7.51 10.34 8.84
N ALA A 61 -8.68 9.70 9.01
CA ALA A 61 -9.43 9.10 7.91
C ALA A 61 -9.84 10.12 6.84
N LEU A 62 -9.99 11.39 7.21
CA LEU A 62 -10.30 12.49 6.29
C LEU A 62 -9.08 12.98 5.50
N CYS A 63 -7.87 12.48 5.79
CA CYS A 63 -6.66 12.92 5.11
C CYS A 63 -6.76 12.78 3.59
N ARG A 64 -7.42 11.71 3.12
CA ARG A 64 -7.57 11.42 1.69
C ARG A 64 -8.41 12.46 0.92
N SER A 65 -9.30 13.20 1.60
CA SER A 65 -10.09 14.27 1.00
C SER A 65 -9.45 15.66 1.17
N ARG A 66 -8.31 15.76 1.85
CA ARG A 66 -7.58 17.00 2.08
C ARG A 66 -6.30 16.99 1.24
N PRO A 67 -6.18 17.81 0.18
CA PRO A 67 -5.08 17.71 -0.80
C PRO A 67 -3.68 17.71 -0.18
N ASP A 68 -3.41 18.65 0.72
CA ASP A 68 -2.10 18.72 1.38
C ASP A 68 -1.85 17.57 2.35
N CYS A 69 -2.87 17.09 3.06
CA CYS A 69 -2.73 15.92 3.93
C CYS A 69 -2.43 14.67 3.11
N TYR A 70 -3.25 14.42 2.08
CA TYR A 70 -3.12 13.29 1.19
C TYR A 70 -1.73 13.25 0.54
N MET A 71 -1.29 14.38 -0.03
CA MET A 71 0.03 14.47 -0.64
C MET A 71 1.15 14.22 0.37
N CYS A 72 1.10 14.83 1.56
CA CYS A 72 2.10 14.60 2.60
C CYS A 72 2.17 13.12 3.02
N HIS A 73 1.01 12.50 3.25
CA HIS A 73 0.88 11.11 3.67
C HIS A 73 1.52 10.12 2.69
N ASP A 74 1.31 10.34 1.38
CA ASP A 74 1.85 9.48 0.33
C ASP A 74 3.35 9.72 0.15
N TYR A 75 3.79 10.98 0.19
CA TYR A 75 5.20 11.33 0.07
C TYR A 75 6.06 10.75 1.19
N CYS A 76 5.54 10.58 2.40
CA CYS A 76 6.26 9.91 3.49
C CYS A 76 6.79 8.52 3.10
N ARG A 77 6.05 7.76 2.28
CA ARG A 77 6.54 6.46 1.80
C ARG A 77 7.49 6.64 0.64
N VAL A 78 7.16 7.49 -0.33
CA VAL A 78 7.98 7.75 -1.52
C VAL A 78 9.39 8.18 -1.13
N LEU A 79 9.54 9.12 -0.20
CA LEU A 79 10.83 9.65 0.25
C LEU A 79 11.71 8.63 0.99
N VAL A 80 11.16 7.48 1.37
CA VAL A 80 11.90 6.39 2.02
C VAL A 80 12.36 5.33 1.04
N ILE A 81 11.63 5.13 -0.06
CA ILE A 81 11.88 4.04 -1.01
C ILE A 81 12.47 4.51 -2.33
N ALA A 82 12.28 5.77 -2.69
CA ALA A 82 12.79 6.33 -3.93
C ALA A 82 14.30 6.55 -3.85
N GLU A 83 14.95 6.56 -5.01
CA GLU A 83 16.34 7.01 -5.11
C GLU A 83 16.47 8.44 -4.58
N TRP A 84 17.59 8.71 -3.90
CA TRP A 84 17.81 9.98 -3.23
C TRP A 84 17.77 11.17 -4.20
N SER A 85 18.33 11.02 -5.40
CA SER A 85 18.32 12.05 -6.45
C SER A 85 16.90 12.43 -6.86
N LEU A 86 16.02 11.44 -7.03
CA LEU A 86 14.61 11.64 -7.36
C LEU A 86 13.87 12.31 -6.21
N ALA A 87 14.03 11.81 -4.98
CA ALA A 87 13.44 12.41 -3.80
C ALA A 87 13.88 13.88 -3.62
N ALA A 88 15.17 14.17 -3.83
CA ALA A 88 15.72 15.52 -3.77
C ALA A 88 15.14 16.43 -4.85
N ALA A 89 15.05 15.96 -6.10
CA ALA A 89 14.45 16.70 -7.21
C ALA A 89 12.98 17.04 -6.94
N MET A 90 12.19 16.06 -6.47
CA MET A 90 10.80 16.28 -6.06
C MET A 90 10.68 17.33 -4.97
N CYS A 91 11.56 17.30 -3.96
CA CYS A 91 11.54 18.26 -2.86
C CYS A 91 12.04 19.67 -3.25
N ALA A 92 12.77 19.80 -4.36
CA ALA A 92 13.27 21.07 -4.88
C ALA A 92 12.26 21.78 -5.81
N ASP A 93 11.41 21.02 -6.48
CA ASP A 93 10.44 21.57 -7.43
C ASP A 93 9.23 22.22 -6.74
N ARG A 94 9.13 23.55 -6.82
CA ARG A 94 8.06 24.32 -6.17
C ARG A 94 6.71 24.26 -6.89
N ASN A 95 6.69 23.90 -8.17
CA ASN A 95 5.47 23.81 -8.96
C ASN A 95 4.71 22.51 -8.63
N PHE A 96 5.46 21.42 -8.39
CA PHE A 96 4.87 20.12 -8.05
C PHE A 96 4.79 19.87 -6.55
N CYS A 97 5.77 20.34 -5.76
CA CYS A 97 5.79 20.10 -4.32
C CYS A 97 4.89 21.10 -3.58
N SER A 98 3.62 20.72 -3.37
CA SER A 98 2.65 21.50 -2.58
C SER A 98 3.09 21.67 -1.11
N ARG A 99 2.28 22.37 -0.31
CA ARG A 99 2.55 22.53 1.12
C ARG A 99 2.68 21.17 1.82
N GLY A 100 1.81 20.22 1.50
CA GLY A 100 1.87 18.85 1.99
C GLY A 100 3.19 18.14 1.66
N CYS A 101 3.61 18.18 0.40
CA CYS A 101 4.91 17.63 -0.02
C CYS A 101 6.08 18.25 0.77
N ARG A 102 6.08 19.58 0.95
CA ARG A 102 7.15 20.28 1.69
C ARG A 102 7.23 19.83 3.15
N THR A 103 6.10 19.55 3.80
CA THR A 103 6.10 18.99 5.16
C THR A 103 6.78 17.63 5.21
N ALA A 104 6.49 16.74 4.26
CA ALA A 104 7.14 15.42 4.18
C ALA A 104 8.64 15.55 3.89
N CYS A 105 9.02 16.41 2.94
CA CYS A 105 10.41 16.71 2.62
C CYS A 105 11.20 17.23 3.83
N GLN A 106 10.62 18.14 4.62
CA GLN A 106 11.25 18.65 5.84
C GLN A 106 11.48 17.58 6.90
N PHE A 107 10.65 16.54 6.95
CA PHE A 107 10.82 15.42 7.88
C PHE A 107 11.95 14.46 7.47
N HIS A 108 12.16 14.28 6.17
CA HIS A 108 13.14 13.33 5.62
C HIS A 108 14.52 13.92 5.29
N ARG A 109 14.66 15.26 5.38
CA ARG A 109 15.94 15.97 5.27
C ARG A 109 16.97 15.48 6.29
#